data_AF-C7MG71-F1
#
_entry.id   AF-C7MG71-F1
#
_cell.length_a   1.000
_cell.length_b   1.000
_cell.length_c   1.000
_cell.angle_alpha   90.00
_cell.angle_beta   90.00
_cell.angle_gamma   90.00
#
_symmetry.space_group_name_H-M   'P 1'
#
loop_
_entity.id
_entity.type
_entity.pdbx_description
1 polymer ?
#
loop_
_entity_poly.entity_id
_entity_poly.type
_entity_poly.pdbx_seq_one_letter_code
_entity_poly.pdbx_strand_id
1 'polypeptide(L)'
;MTDSVRASTADHPRTRHRLQLPRDTEPRDVLTMVSNVHPQVSEGEDGTLELGDGVQLVPDRSPRGAGRWTVETPRIREDPAPAWMTDSHGYGRAFPEGLPFGVERRALDLAWSLGRRLYGAVVTDDGERLEPHPFHVRDLTVVSPHALAPESLALLLALVEPDAELDEAPEDAVRTGYSATIPLPDGDAISLRVGRSARPTALAALDWVEEAVDYELVHLPADPEEDEVEVPEPETAERWQLAYQRIGRIAGLLTESVGGYIVDLEGFLVDPADLL
;
A
#
# COMPACT_ATOMS: atom_id res chain seq x y z
N MET A 1 30.24 32.37 -17.96
CA MET A 1 28.86 32.80 -18.23
C MET A 1 28.09 31.53 -18.54
N THR A 2 27.70 30.81 -17.49
CA THR A 2 26.96 29.55 -17.58
C THR A 2 25.51 29.90 -17.28
N ASP A 3 24.71 30.01 -18.35
CA ASP A 3 23.27 30.19 -18.24
C ASP A 3 22.68 28.97 -17.56
N SER A 4 22.15 29.20 -16.36
CA SER A 4 21.27 28.28 -15.67
C SER A 4 19.98 28.22 -16.49
N VAL A 5 19.78 27.10 -17.19
CA VAL A 5 18.48 26.77 -17.76
C VAL A 5 17.53 26.57 -16.58
N ARG A 6 16.78 27.62 -16.23
CA ARG A 6 15.57 27.48 -15.43
C ARG A 6 14.68 26.49 -16.19
N ALA A 7 14.40 25.35 -15.57
CA ALA A 7 13.35 24.46 -16.02
C ALA A 7 12.07 25.30 -16.15
N SER A 8 11.63 25.50 -17.38
CA SER A 8 10.35 26.10 -17.69
C SER A 8 9.28 25.21 -17.07
N THR A 9 8.65 25.66 -16.00
CA THR A 9 7.37 25.12 -15.53
C THR A 9 6.35 25.39 -16.63
N ALA A 10 6.30 24.51 -17.63
CA ALA A 10 5.17 24.47 -18.54
C ALA A 10 3.93 24.27 -17.66
N ASP A 11 3.00 25.21 -17.75
CA ASP A 11 1.72 25.20 -17.04
C ASP A 11 0.90 24.03 -17.60
N HIS A 12 1.13 22.84 -17.06
CA HIS A 12 0.38 21.66 -17.44
C HIS A 12 -1.07 21.89 -17.00
N PRO A 13 -2.06 21.59 -17.87
CA PRO A 13 -3.45 21.68 -17.46
C PRO A 13 -3.65 20.84 -16.19
N ARG A 14 -4.29 21.41 -15.17
CA ARG A 14 -4.55 20.70 -13.91
C ARG A 14 -5.82 19.85 -14.05
N THR A 15 -5.84 18.72 -13.38
CA THR A 15 -7.05 17.92 -13.18
C THR A 15 -7.45 17.89 -11.70
N ARG A 16 -8.70 17.51 -11.44
CA ARG A 16 -9.31 17.45 -10.11
C ARG A 16 -10.04 16.12 -9.95
N HIS A 17 -9.41 15.18 -9.27
CA HIS A 17 -10.10 13.98 -8.79
C HIS A 17 -10.64 14.23 -7.38
N ARG A 18 -11.40 13.28 -6.86
CA ARG A 18 -11.99 13.41 -5.52
C ARG A 18 -11.88 12.10 -4.76
N LEU A 19 -11.17 12.15 -3.64
CA LEU A 19 -11.20 11.12 -2.62
C LEU A 19 -12.44 11.32 -1.75
N GLN A 20 -13.24 10.28 -1.60
CA GLN A 20 -14.47 10.26 -0.80
C GLN A 20 -14.32 9.23 0.32
N LEU A 21 -14.14 9.71 1.53
CA LEU A 21 -14.01 8.91 2.75
C LEU A 21 -15.32 8.94 3.55
N PRO A 22 -15.49 8.02 4.51
CA PRO A 22 -16.53 8.12 5.54
C PRO A 22 -16.57 9.52 6.17
N ARG A 23 -17.76 9.98 6.55
CA ARG A 23 -17.95 11.37 7.01
C ARG A 23 -17.34 11.63 8.39
N ASP A 24 -17.08 10.58 9.12
CA ASP A 24 -16.45 10.54 10.44
C ASP A 24 -14.93 10.37 10.38
N THR A 25 -14.34 10.18 9.19
CA THR A 25 -12.88 10.17 9.03
C THR A 25 -12.31 11.52 9.43
N GLU A 26 -11.39 11.53 10.39
CA GLU A 26 -10.76 12.77 10.83
C GLU A 26 -9.73 13.23 9.79
N PRO A 27 -9.64 14.55 9.49
CA PRO A 27 -8.61 15.04 8.57
C PRO A 27 -7.18 14.68 8.98
N ARG A 28 -6.98 14.49 10.29
CA ARG A 28 -5.70 14.06 10.85
C ARG A 28 -5.30 12.65 10.43
N ASP A 29 -6.27 11.75 10.25
CA ASP A 29 -5.98 10.37 9.80
C ASP A 29 -5.40 10.40 8.37
N VAL A 30 -5.97 11.25 7.51
CA VAL A 30 -5.47 11.46 6.14
C VAL A 30 -4.05 12.02 6.17
N LEU A 31 -3.80 13.05 6.99
CA LEU A 31 -2.45 13.63 7.13
C LEU A 31 -1.45 12.60 7.65
N THR A 32 -1.80 11.82 8.68
CA THR A 32 -0.95 10.76 9.23
C THR A 32 -0.58 9.75 8.15
N MET A 33 -1.57 9.25 7.40
CA MET A 33 -1.34 8.31 6.31
C MET A 33 -0.46 8.91 5.21
N VAL A 34 -0.77 10.12 4.75
CA VAL A 34 0.03 10.82 3.72
C VAL A 34 1.48 11.00 4.18
N SER A 35 1.72 11.32 5.46
CA SER A 35 3.07 11.53 5.99
C SER A 35 3.95 10.27 5.97
N ASN A 36 3.35 9.06 5.93
CA ASN A 36 4.10 7.80 5.85
C ASN A 36 4.84 7.68 4.51
N VAL A 37 4.23 8.13 3.42
CA VAL A 37 4.77 8.00 2.06
C VAL A 37 5.28 9.34 1.49
N HIS A 38 4.83 10.46 2.07
CA HIS A 38 5.27 11.82 1.75
C HIS A 38 5.73 12.55 3.02
N PRO A 39 6.93 12.27 3.55
CA PRO A 39 7.41 12.85 4.82
C PRO A 39 7.68 14.35 4.74
N GLN A 40 7.75 14.91 3.53
CA GLN A 40 7.90 16.35 3.29
C GLN A 40 6.56 17.06 3.06
N VAL A 41 5.43 16.37 3.26
CA VAL A 41 4.10 16.98 3.16
C VAL A 41 4.01 18.18 4.11
N SER A 42 3.40 19.26 3.62
CA SER A 42 3.10 20.43 4.45
C SER A 42 1.60 20.69 4.46
N GLU A 43 1.08 21.06 5.63
CA GLU A 43 -0.33 21.42 5.81
C GLU A 43 -0.48 22.94 5.86
N GLY A 44 -1.35 23.48 5.00
CA GLY A 44 -1.75 24.89 5.01
C GLY A 44 -2.72 25.23 6.13
N GLU A 45 -2.93 26.53 6.40
CA GLU A 45 -3.96 26.99 7.37
C GLU A 45 -5.38 26.53 6.96
N ASP A 46 -5.57 26.31 5.66
CA ASP A 46 -6.78 25.77 5.07
C ASP A 46 -6.84 24.23 5.07
N GLY A 47 -5.92 23.55 5.76
CA GLY A 47 -5.87 22.09 5.86
C GLY A 47 -5.53 21.40 4.53
N THR A 48 -5.19 22.18 3.50
CA THR A 48 -4.68 21.65 2.24
C THR A 48 -3.32 21.00 2.48
N LEU A 49 -3.16 19.77 1.99
CA LEU A 49 -1.90 19.05 2.06
C LEU A 49 -1.14 19.23 0.75
N GLU A 50 0.04 19.84 0.82
CA GLU A 50 0.96 20.05 -0.31
C GLU A 50 1.96 18.89 -0.34
N LEU A 51 1.91 18.07 -1.41
CA LEU A 51 2.72 16.84 -1.53
C LEU A 51 3.99 17.01 -2.37
N GLY A 52 4.16 18.18 -3.01
CA GLY A 52 5.21 18.42 -4.00
C GLY A 52 4.74 18.12 -5.43
N ASP A 53 5.60 18.41 -6.42
CA ASP A 53 5.32 18.21 -7.86
C ASP A 53 4.00 18.82 -8.36
N GLY A 54 3.46 19.83 -7.65
CA GLY A 54 2.17 20.46 -7.96
C GLY A 54 0.94 19.65 -7.54
N VAL A 55 1.10 18.61 -6.71
CA VAL A 55 0.02 17.78 -6.16
C VAL A 55 -0.47 18.33 -4.82
N GLN A 56 -1.78 18.42 -4.68
CA GLN A 56 -2.45 18.89 -3.47
C GLN A 56 -3.65 18.00 -3.12
N LEU A 57 -3.87 17.78 -1.83
CA LEU A 57 -5.12 17.27 -1.29
C LEU A 57 -5.86 18.41 -0.57
N VAL A 58 -6.95 18.89 -1.17
CA VAL A 58 -7.73 20.02 -0.67
C VAL A 58 -8.99 19.51 0.04
N PRO A 59 -9.16 19.71 1.36
CA PRO A 59 -10.34 19.23 2.07
C PRO A 59 -11.60 20.05 1.72
N ASP A 60 -12.73 19.38 1.52
CA ASP A 60 -14.03 20.05 1.42
C ASP A 60 -14.52 20.43 2.82
N ARG A 61 -14.28 21.70 3.17
CA ARG A 61 -14.64 22.28 4.47
C ARG A 61 -16.12 22.59 4.64
N SER A 62 -16.95 22.34 3.62
CA SER A 62 -18.39 22.56 3.76
C SER A 62 -19.01 21.55 4.74
N PRO A 63 -20.14 21.88 5.41
CA PRO A 63 -20.80 20.92 6.31
C PRO A 63 -21.23 19.60 5.63
N ARG A 64 -21.38 19.61 4.31
CA ARG A 64 -21.71 18.43 3.48
C ARG A 64 -20.47 17.76 2.87
N GLY A 65 -19.30 18.37 3.08
CA GLY A 65 -18.01 18.00 2.55
C GLY A 65 -17.18 17.09 3.43
N ALA A 66 -17.60 16.84 4.68
CA ALA A 66 -16.89 15.95 5.60
C ALA A 66 -16.52 14.61 4.93
N GLY A 67 -15.25 14.21 5.06
CA GLY A 67 -14.65 13.04 4.41
C GLY A 67 -14.25 13.25 2.94
N ARG A 68 -14.53 14.39 2.30
CA ARG A 68 -14.20 14.63 0.89
C ARG A 68 -12.94 15.46 0.75
N TRP A 69 -12.08 15.03 -0.15
CA TRP A 69 -10.85 15.70 -0.53
C TRP A 69 -10.79 15.81 -2.04
N THR A 70 -10.38 16.97 -2.55
CA THR A 70 -10.06 17.15 -3.97
C THR A 70 -8.59 16.85 -4.16
N VAL A 71 -8.27 15.90 -5.03
CA VAL A 71 -6.90 15.61 -5.47
C VAL A 71 -6.62 16.50 -6.67
N GLU A 72 -5.88 17.59 -6.46
CA GLU A 72 -5.45 18.47 -7.54
C GLU A 72 -4.03 18.09 -7.99
N THR A 73 -3.84 17.83 -9.28
CA THR A 73 -2.55 17.42 -9.83
C THR A 73 -2.37 17.93 -11.27
N PRO A 74 -1.14 18.16 -11.75
CA PRO A 74 -0.89 18.28 -13.18
C PRO A 74 -1.48 17.10 -13.94
N ARG A 75 -2.16 17.35 -15.06
CA ARG A 75 -2.68 16.32 -15.95
C ARG A 75 -1.57 15.86 -16.90
N ILE A 76 -1.18 14.60 -16.80
CA ILE A 76 -0.17 13.93 -17.62
C ILE A 76 -0.73 12.56 -17.99
N ARG A 77 -1.13 12.42 -19.26
CA ARG A 77 -1.70 11.19 -19.81
C ARG A 77 -0.80 10.56 -20.85
N GLU A 78 -0.75 9.24 -20.85
CA GLU A 78 -0.13 8.44 -21.91
C GLU A 78 -1.20 7.79 -22.79
N ASP A 79 -0.75 6.95 -23.72
CA ASP A 79 -1.66 6.21 -24.60
C ASP A 79 -2.64 5.34 -23.78
N PRO A 80 -3.87 5.10 -24.30
CA PRO A 80 -4.82 4.22 -23.65
C PRO A 80 -4.27 2.81 -23.38
N ALA A 81 -4.79 2.17 -22.34
CA ALA A 81 -4.53 0.75 -22.10
C ALA A 81 -4.96 -0.09 -23.32
N PRO A 82 -4.17 -1.10 -23.72
CA PRO A 82 -4.65 -2.11 -24.65
C PRO A 82 -5.91 -2.81 -24.11
N ALA A 83 -6.87 -3.15 -24.97
CA ALA A 83 -8.16 -3.71 -24.54
C ALA A 83 -8.10 -5.06 -23.80
N TRP A 84 -6.96 -5.76 -23.85
CA TRP A 84 -6.72 -7.04 -23.16
C TRP A 84 -6.00 -6.86 -21.82
N MET A 85 -5.52 -5.65 -21.50
CA MET A 85 -4.82 -5.38 -20.25
C MET A 85 -5.85 -5.16 -19.15
N THR A 86 -5.80 -6.03 -18.15
CA THR A 86 -6.48 -5.88 -16.86
C THR A 86 -5.69 -4.97 -15.94
N ASP A 87 -6.38 -4.25 -15.08
CA ASP A 87 -5.75 -3.45 -14.06
C ASP A 87 -6.58 -3.43 -12.77
N SER A 88 -5.94 -3.75 -11.67
CA SER A 88 -6.62 -3.93 -10.39
C SER A 88 -7.12 -2.64 -9.76
N HIS A 89 -6.67 -1.49 -10.28
CA HIS A 89 -7.07 -0.18 -9.79
C HIS A 89 -8.28 0.38 -10.58
N GLY A 90 -8.67 -0.25 -11.69
CA GLY A 90 -9.77 0.18 -12.55
C GLY A 90 -9.48 1.37 -13.46
N TYR A 91 -8.22 1.77 -13.61
CA TYR A 91 -7.81 2.91 -14.42
C TYR A 91 -8.01 2.69 -15.93
N GLY A 92 -7.88 1.46 -16.44
CA GLY A 92 -8.16 1.16 -17.84
C GLY A 92 -9.62 1.47 -18.19
N ARG A 93 -10.53 1.13 -17.28
CA ARG A 93 -11.96 1.45 -17.38
C ARG A 93 -12.23 2.95 -17.17
N ALA A 94 -11.62 3.54 -16.15
CA ALA A 94 -11.91 4.93 -15.75
C ALA A 94 -11.26 5.99 -16.66
N PHE A 95 -10.24 5.62 -17.44
CA PHE A 95 -9.50 6.51 -18.32
C PHE A 95 -9.31 5.92 -19.74
N PRO A 96 -10.40 5.68 -20.48
CA PRO A 96 -10.35 4.97 -21.76
C PRO A 96 -9.65 5.75 -22.88
N GLU A 97 -9.51 7.08 -22.73
CA GLU A 97 -8.86 7.96 -23.72
C GLU A 97 -7.38 8.21 -23.43
N GLY A 98 -6.85 7.75 -22.29
CA GLY A 98 -5.44 7.91 -21.95
C GLY A 98 -5.17 7.73 -20.46
N LEU A 99 -4.27 6.80 -20.13
CA LEU A 99 -3.98 6.44 -18.75
C LEU A 99 -3.27 7.58 -18.00
N PRO A 100 -3.56 7.78 -16.70
CA PRO A 100 -2.76 8.64 -15.85
C PRO A 100 -1.30 8.17 -15.85
N PHE A 101 -0.37 9.10 -15.97
CA PHE A 101 1.06 8.82 -15.95
C PHE A 101 1.83 9.77 -15.02
N GLY A 102 3.04 9.37 -14.64
CA GLY A 102 3.96 10.21 -13.87
C GLY A 102 3.36 10.74 -12.56
N VAL A 103 3.31 12.06 -12.40
CA VAL A 103 2.79 12.69 -11.17
C VAL A 103 1.30 12.45 -10.97
N GLU A 104 0.51 12.42 -12.05
CA GLU A 104 -0.94 12.19 -11.97
C GLU A 104 -1.23 10.76 -11.52
N ARG A 105 -0.49 9.78 -12.06
CA ARG A 105 -0.59 8.38 -11.65
C ARG A 105 -0.28 8.20 -10.17
N ARG A 106 0.84 8.75 -9.70
CA ARG A 106 1.24 8.66 -8.28
C ARG A 106 0.22 9.32 -7.35
N ALA A 107 -0.38 10.44 -7.76
CA ALA A 107 -1.42 11.11 -6.99
C ALA A 107 -2.72 10.28 -6.90
N LEU A 108 -3.10 9.62 -8.00
CA LEU A 108 -4.24 8.70 -8.03
C LEU A 108 -3.96 7.42 -7.23
N ASP A 109 -2.77 6.84 -7.34
CA ASP A 109 -2.38 5.66 -6.56
C ASP A 109 -2.43 5.98 -5.06
N LEU A 110 -1.88 7.11 -4.62
CA LEU A 110 -2.04 7.58 -3.23
C LEU A 110 -3.52 7.71 -2.82
N ALA A 111 -4.34 8.34 -3.66
CA ALA A 111 -5.77 8.48 -3.35
C ALA A 111 -6.49 7.12 -3.29
N TRP A 112 -6.10 6.18 -4.15
CA TRP A 112 -6.62 4.81 -4.17
C TRP A 112 -6.23 4.07 -2.89
N SER A 113 -4.97 4.13 -2.46
CA SER A 113 -4.50 3.52 -1.20
C SER A 113 -5.20 4.13 0.02
N LEU A 114 -5.37 5.46 0.05
CA LEU A 114 -6.13 6.15 1.09
C LEU A 114 -7.60 5.70 1.09
N GLY A 115 -8.21 5.56 -0.09
CA GLY A 115 -9.56 5.01 -0.24
C GLY A 115 -9.65 3.59 0.31
N ARG A 116 -8.69 2.72 0.00
CA ARG A 116 -8.63 1.35 0.52
C ARG A 116 -8.52 1.30 2.04
N ARG A 117 -7.55 2.02 2.60
CA ARG A 117 -7.21 1.99 4.03
C ARG A 117 -8.24 2.70 4.91
N LEU A 118 -8.91 3.72 4.38
CA LEU A 118 -9.91 4.52 5.10
C LEU A 118 -11.35 4.20 4.64
N TYR A 119 -11.56 3.05 3.99
CA TYR A 119 -12.87 2.55 3.56
C TYR A 119 -13.68 3.55 2.71
N GLY A 120 -12.99 4.24 1.82
CA GLY A 120 -13.52 5.23 0.89
C GLY A 120 -13.44 4.80 -0.58
N ALA A 121 -13.54 5.79 -1.45
CA ALA A 121 -13.54 5.63 -2.90
C ALA A 121 -12.88 6.84 -3.59
N VAL A 122 -12.42 6.65 -4.82
CA VAL A 122 -11.92 7.73 -5.67
C VAL A 122 -12.92 7.99 -6.78
N VAL A 123 -13.23 9.26 -7.02
CA VAL A 123 -14.01 9.71 -8.17
C VAL A 123 -13.08 10.48 -9.09
N THR A 124 -12.92 10.03 -10.32
CA THR A 124 -12.05 10.68 -11.30
C THR A 124 -12.59 12.05 -11.70
N ASP A 125 -11.81 12.79 -12.48
CA ASP A 125 -12.17 14.11 -13.00
C ASP A 125 -13.36 14.05 -13.96
N ASP A 126 -13.47 12.96 -14.70
CA ASP A 126 -14.60 12.67 -15.59
C ASP A 126 -15.79 12.01 -14.87
N GLY A 127 -15.67 11.76 -13.56
CA GLY A 127 -16.76 11.29 -12.71
C GLY A 127 -16.87 9.77 -12.55
N GLU A 128 -15.93 9.01 -13.11
CA GLU A 128 -15.86 7.55 -12.90
C GLU A 128 -15.49 7.24 -11.46
N ARG A 129 -16.14 6.22 -10.89
CA ARG A 129 -15.94 5.84 -9.49
C ARG A 129 -15.10 4.57 -9.40
N LEU A 130 -14.04 4.63 -8.60
CA LEU A 130 -13.16 3.54 -8.22
C LEU A 130 -13.42 3.22 -6.74
N GLU A 131 -13.71 1.96 -6.43
CA GLU A 131 -14.00 1.49 -5.07
C GLU A 131 -12.95 0.45 -4.67
N PRO A 132 -11.81 0.89 -4.10
CA PRO A 132 -10.76 -0.01 -3.66
C PRO A 132 -11.30 -1.03 -2.66
N HIS A 133 -11.11 -2.32 -2.91
CA HIS A 133 -11.52 -3.35 -1.96
C HIS A 133 -10.51 -3.38 -0.77
N PRO A 134 -10.96 -3.31 0.49
CA PRO A 134 -10.06 -3.16 1.65
C PRO A 134 -8.97 -4.24 1.75
N PHE A 135 -9.29 -5.48 1.37
CA PHE A 135 -8.40 -6.64 1.46
C PHE A 135 -7.64 -6.95 0.16
N HIS A 136 -7.75 -6.11 -0.87
CA HIS A 136 -7.05 -6.36 -2.14
C HIS A 136 -5.53 -6.37 -1.95
N VAL A 137 -4.99 -5.40 -1.22
CA VAL A 137 -3.60 -5.41 -0.75
C VAL A 137 -3.59 -5.99 0.67
N ARG A 138 -3.10 -7.23 0.78
CA ARG A 138 -3.07 -7.98 2.04
C ARG A 138 -1.67 -8.24 2.60
N ASP A 139 -0.65 -7.95 1.81
CA ASP A 139 0.75 -8.18 2.17
C ASP A 139 1.20 -7.18 3.24
N LEU A 140 1.93 -7.69 4.22
CA LEU A 140 2.47 -6.91 5.33
C LEU A 140 3.95 -7.22 5.51
N THR A 141 4.72 -6.23 5.96
CA THR A 141 6.11 -6.41 6.36
C THR A 141 6.27 -5.95 7.80
N VAL A 142 6.81 -6.84 8.65
CA VAL A 142 7.28 -6.45 9.98
C VAL A 142 8.74 -6.04 9.89
N VAL A 143 9.02 -4.75 10.06
CA VAL A 143 10.39 -4.20 10.07
C VAL A 143 10.86 -4.17 11.52
N SER A 144 11.89 -4.96 11.82
CA SER A 144 12.32 -5.24 13.19
C SER A 144 13.82 -5.00 13.41
N PRO A 145 14.24 -4.52 14.58
CA PRO A 145 15.66 -4.48 14.96
C PRO A 145 16.21 -5.87 15.34
N HIS A 146 15.38 -6.91 15.37
CA HIS A 146 15.72 -8.21 15.92
C HIS A 146 15.41 -9.34 14.94
N ALA A 147 16.46 -10.01 14.48
CA ALA A 147 16.35 -11.21 13.65
C ALA A 147 16.25 -12.48 14.51
N LEU A 148 15.25 -13.29 14.20
CA LEU A 148 15.12 -14.64 14.73
C LEU A 148 16.02 -15.59 13.97
N ALA A 149 16.44 -16.66 14.64
CA ALA A 149 16.96 -17.84 13.97
C ALA A 149 15.80 -18.57 13.27
N PRO A 150 16.04 -19.29 12.16
CA PRO A 150 15.00 -20.05 11.45
C PRO A 150 14.21 -20.99 12.36
N GLU A 151 14.89 -21.72 13.25
CA GLU A 151 14.26 -22.68 14.16
C GLU A 151 13.38 -21.97 15.20
N SER A 152 13.81 -20.79 15.67
CA SER A 152 13.00 -19.97 16.57
C SER A 152 11.76 -19.43 15.86
N LEU A 153 11.86 -19.04 14.58
CA LEU A 153 10.70 -18.66 13.79
C LEU A 153 9.73 -19.82 13.65
N ALA A 154 10.21 -21.02 13.31
CA ALA A 154 9.35 -22.20 13.17
C ALA A 154 8.59 -22.52 14.47
N LEU A 155 9.27 -22.46 15.62
CA LEU A 155 8.63 -22.65 16.93
C LEU A 155 7.56 -21.58 17.23
N LEU A 156 7.80 -20.34 16.81
CA LEU A 156 6.84 -19.25 16.97
C LEU A 156 5.62 -19.44 16.06
N LEU A 157 5.84 -19.73 14.77
CA LEU A 157 4.78 -19.96 13.80
C LEU A 157 3.90 -21.14 14.21
N ALA A 158 4.46 -22.23 14.73
CA ALA A 158 3.71 -23.41 15.13
C ALA A 158 2.61 -23.14 16.19
N LEU A 159 2.64 -21.99 16.88
CA LEU A 159 1.59 -21.57 17.83
C LEU A 159 0.28 -21.17 17.14
N VAL A 160 0.36 -20.64 15.92
CA VAL A 160 -0.77 -20.07 15.16
C VAL A 160 -0.97 -20.72 13.79
N GLU A 161 0.12 -21.27 13.24
CA GLU A 161 0.24 -21.90 11.93
C GLU A 161 1.00 -23.23 12.06
N PRO A 162 0.36 -24.30 12.58
CA PRO A 162 1.01 -25.59 12.81
C PRO A 162 1.47 -26.29 11.51
N ASP A 163 0.87 -25.94 10.38
CA ASP A 163 1.20 -26.47 9.06
C ASP A 163 2.22 -25.59 8.31
N ALA A 164 2.81 -24.58 8.97
CA ALA A 164 3.87 -23.78 8.40
C ALA A 164 5.17 -24.60 8.28
N GLU A 165 5.81 -24.54 7.11
CA GLU A 165 7.05 -25.26 6.82
C GLU A 165 8.17 -24.26 6.52
N LEU A 166 9.36 -24.47 7.10
CA LEU A 166 10.55 -23.72 6.69
C LEU A 166 11.00 -24.22 5.32
N ASP A 167 11.29 -23.30 4.41
CA ASP A 167 11.73 -23.66 3.07
C ASP A 167 13.18 -24.16 3.08
N GLU A 168 13.44 -25.27 2.39
CA GLU A 168 14.78 -25.80 2.21
C GLU A 168 15.55 -24.96 1.18
N ALA A 169 16.53 -24.18 1.65
CA ALA A 169 17.46 -23.51 0.74
C ALA A 169 18.57 -24.48 0.28
N PRO A 170 18.98 -24.46 -1.00
CA PRO A 170 20.06 -25.31 -1.52
C PRO A 170 21.35 -25.19 -0.70
N GLU A 171 22.08 -26.30 -0.53
CA GLU A 171 23.30 -26.36 0.30
C GLU A 171 24.38 -25.36 -0.13
N ASP A 172 24.47 -25.07 -1.44
CA ASP A 172 25.48 -24.18 -2.03
C ASP A 172 25.04 -22.70 -2.12
N ALA A 173 23.85 -22.35 -1.63
CA ALA A 173 23.34 -20.99 -1.70
C ALA A 173 24.01 -20.08 -0.66
N VAL A 174 24.52 -18.93 -1.10
CA VAL A 174 24.91 -17.84 -0.17
C VAL A 174 23.64 -17.26 0.43
N ARG A 175 23.35 -17.58 1.71
CA ARG A 175 22.11 -17.16 2.37
C ARG A 175 22.25 -15.76 2.95
N THR A 176 21.43 -14.84 2.45
CA THR A 176 21.20 -13.52 3.06
C THR A 176 19.89 -13.46 3.87
N GLY A 177 19.17 -14.57 3.94
CA GLY A 177 17.84 -14.69 4.56
C GLY A 177 17.34 -16.14 4.54
N TYR A 178 16.10 -16.34 4.96
CA TYR A 178 15.38 -17.61 4.95
C TYR A 178 13.88 -17.37 4.79
N SER A 179 13.11 -18.40 4.46
CA SER A 179 11.68 -18.28 4.27
C SER A 179 10.90 -19.46 4.85
N ALA A 180 9.61 -19.25 5.03
CA ALA A 180 8.64 -20.26 5.39
C ALA A 180 7.42 -20.14 4.49
N THR A 181 6.82 -21.28 4.18
CA THR A 181 5.55 -21.37 3.46
C THR A 181 4.45 -21.77 4.43
N ILE A 182 3.37 -20.99 4.48
CA ILE A 182 2.17 -21.30 5.24
C ILE A 182 1.05 -21.64 4.25
N PRO A 183 0.60 -22.89 4.15
CA PRO A 183 -0.50 -23.26 3.27
C PRO A 183 -1.81 -22.57 3.65
N LEU A 184 -2.58 -22.18 2.65
CA LEU A 184 -3.97 -21.73 2.77
C LEU A 184 -4.89 -22.71 2.00
N PRO A 185 -6.22 -22.63 2.20
CA PRO A 185 -7.17 -23.39 1.40
C PRO A 185 -7.02 -23.13 -0.11
N ASP A 186 -7.59 -24.03 -0.92
CA ASP A 186 -7.71 -23.88 -2.39
C ASP A 186 -6.38 -23.75 -3.17
N GLY A 187 -5.25 -24.04 -2.52
CA GLY A 187 -3.92 -24.01 -3.14
C GLY A 187 -3.18 -22.69 -2.98
N ASP A 188 -3.81 -21.71 -2.31
CA ASP A 188 -3.16 -20.46 -1.90
C ASP A 188 -2.09 -20.74 -0.84
N ALA A 189 -1.17 -19.80 -0.66
CA ALA A 189 -0.19 -19.84 0.41
C ALA A 189 0.19 -18.44 0.90
N ILE A 190 0.81 -18.36 2.07
CA ILE A 190 1.54 -17.18 2.52
C ILE A 190 3.02 -17.53 2.48
N SER A 191 3.81 -16.72 1.77
CA SER A 191 5.28 -16.75 1.83
C SER A 191 5.73 -15.76 2.88
N LEU A 192 6.37 -16.26 3.94
CA LEU A 192 7.07 -15.44 4.92
C LEU A 192 8.55 -15.42 4.58
N ARG A 193 9.09 -14.27 4.19
CA ARG A 193 10.51 -14.09 3.87
C ARG A 193 11.18 -13.26 4.95
N VAL A 194 12.32 -13.73 5.44
CA VAL A 194 13.11 -13.04 6.46
C VAL A 194 14.43 -12.63 5.85
N GLY A 195 14.70 -11.33 5.81
CA GLY A 195 15.90 -10.80 5.17
C GLY A 195 16.02 -9.29 5.29
N ARG A 196 16.78 -8.69 4.37
CA ARG A 196 16.83 -7.23 4.20
C ARG A 196 16.12 -6.86 2.90
N SER A 197 15.20 -5.92 2.96
CA SER A 197 14.51 -5.33 1.82
C SER A 197 14.65 -3.80 1.81
N ALA A 198 13.94 -3.14 0.91
CA ALA A 198 13.97 -1.69 0.80
C ALA A 198 13.35 -1.03 2.04
N ARG A 199 13.98 0.02 2.56
CA ARG A 199 13.51 0.68 3.78
C ARG A 199 12.25 1.50 3.52
N PRO A 200 11.15 1.27 4.28
CA PRO A 200 9.94 2.06 4.12
C PRO A 200 10.18 3.52 4.48
N THR A 201 9.67 4.43 3.66
CA THR A 201 9.75 5.88 3.90
C THR A 201 9.20 6.27 5.27
N ALA A 202 8.13 5.60 5.72
CA ALA A 202 7.48 5.84 7.00
C ALA A 202 8.41 5.65 8.21
N LEU A 203 9.48 4.85 8.05
CA LEU A 203 10.44 4.52 9.09
C LEU A 203 11.79 5.22 8.91
N ALA A 204 11.94 6.08 7.89
CA ALA A 204 13.22 6.71 7.54
C ALA A 204 13.82 7.60 8.64
N ALA A 205 13.01 8.03 9.61
CA ALA A 205 13.48 8.82 10.76
C ALA A 205 14.12 7.96 11.87
N LEU A 206 14.01 6.63 11.80
CA LEU A 206 14.54 5.72 12.81
C LEU A 206 15.98 5.32 12.46
N ASP A 207 16.88 5.47 13.42
CA ASP A 207 18.31 5.21 13.27
C ASP A 207 18.66 3.72 13.11
N TRP A 208 17.87 2.84 13.71
CA TRP A 208 18.07 1.39 13.64
C TRP A 208 17.55 0.77 12.33
N VAL A 209 16.76 1.49 11.53
CA VAL A 209 16.07 0.92 10.36
C VAL A 209 17.04 0.42 9.30
N GLU A 210 18.21 1.05 9.15
CA GLU A 210 19.23 0.68 8.16
C GLU A 210 19.73 -0.76 8.36
N GLU A 211 19.85 -1.19 9.61
CA GLU A 211 20.32 -2.54 9.99
C GLU A 211 19.18 -3.51 10.30
N ALA A 212 17.93 -3.08 10.15
CA ALA A 212 16.74 -3.88 10.43
C ALA A 212 16.66 -5.15 9.58
N VAL A 213 15.90 -6.11 10.10
CA VAL A 213 15.43 -7.27 9.37
C VAL A 213 13.96 -7.09 9.05
N ASP A 214 13.56 -7.58 7.89
CA ASP A 214 12.19 -7.53 7.39
C ASP A 214 11.62 -8.94 7.39
N TYR A 215 10.40 -9.06 7.92
CA TYR A 215 9.58 -10.26 7.84
C TYR A 215 8.43 -9.96 6.86
N GLU A 216 8.67 -10.23 5.58
CA GLU A 216 7.73 -9.96 4.50
C GLU A 216 6.73 -11.11 4.39
N LEU A 217 5.46 -10.83 4.66
CA LEU A 217 4.33 -11.75 4.56
C LEU A 217 3.57 -11.46 3.27
N VAL A 218 3.75 -12.34 2.28
CA VAL A 218 3.22 -12.18 0.93
C VAL A 218 2.19 -13.26 0.66
N HIS A 219 0.98 -12.89 0.26
CA HIS A 219 0.02 -13.87 -0.22
C HIS A 219 0.36 -14.34 -1.62
N LEU A 220 0.35 -15.65 -1.83
CA LEU A 220 0.53 -16.31 -3.10
C LEU A 220 -0.81 -16.95 -3.49
N PRO A 221 -1.64 -16.28 -4.31
CA PRO A 221 -2.86 -16.90 -4.80
C PRO A 221 -2.52 -18.07 -5.73
N ALA A 222 -3.38 -19.09 -5.75
CA ALA A 222 -3.25 -20.22 -6.67
C ALA A 222 -3.34 -19.76 -8.14
N ASP A 223 -4.13 -18.73 -8.40
CA ASP A 223 -4.22 -18.03 -9.67
C ASP A 223 -3.66 -16.60 -9.55
N PRO A 224 -2.49 -16.30 -10.14
CA PRO A 224 -1.89 -14.96 -10.10
C PRO A 224 -2.76 -13.86 -10.72
N GLU A 225 -3.68 -14.19 -11.64
CA GLU A 225 -4.56 -13.20 -12.26
C GLU A 225 -5.53 -12.57 -11.25
N GLU A 226 -5.76 -13.21 -10.09
CA GLU A 226 -6.60 -12.65 -9.03
C GLU A 226 -6.13 -11.28 -8.55
N ASP A 227 -4.82 -11.04 -8.48
CA ASP A 227 -4.29 -9.76 -8.00
C ASP A 227 -4.49 -8.61 -9.01
N GLU A 228 -4.82 -8.94 -10.26
CA GLU A 228 -5.14 -7.99 -11.32
C GLU A 228 -6.63 -7.61 -11.35
N VAL A 229 -7.47 -8.23 -10.52
CA VAL A 229 -8.91 -8.02 -10.49
C VAL A 229 -9.29 -6.71 -9.77
N GLU A 230 -9.99 -5.81 -10.46
CA GLU A 230 -10.54 -4.57 -9.88
C GLU A 230 -11.67 -4.86 -8.89
N VAL A 231 -12.64 -5.67 -9.30
CA VAL A 231 -13.85 -5.99 -8.51
C VAL A 231 -13.90 -7.50 -8.32
N PRO A 232 -13.50 -8.01 -7.14
CA PRO A 232 -13.48 -9.45 -6.89
C PRO A 232 -14.89 -10.03 -6.83
N GLU A 233 -15.04 -11.27 -7.29
CA GLU A 233 -16.21 -12.07 -6.94
C GLU A 233 -16.22 -12.40 -5.44
N PRO A 234 -17.39 -12.72 -4.83
CA PRO A 234 -17.48 -12.96 -3.39
C PRO A 234 -16.49 -14.02 -2.87
N GLU A 235 -16.26 -15.10 -3.63
CA GLU A 235 -15.31 -16.15 -3.24
C GLU A 235 -13.86 -15.64 -3.22
N THR A 236 -13.46 -14.82 -4.21
CA THR A 236 -12.15 -14.18 -4.24
C THR A 236 -12.00 -13.19 -3.08
N ALA A 237 -13.04 -12.41 -2.78
CA ALA A 237 -13.03 -11.47 -1.67
C ALA A 237 -12.92 -12.19 -0.31
N GLU A 238 -13.56 -13.35 -0.14
CA GLU A 238 -13.43 -14.20 1.04
C GLU A 238 -12.01 -14.77 1.18
N ARG A 239 -11.38 -15.21 0.09
CA ARG A 239 -9.97 -15.62 0.08
C ARG A 239 -9.03 -14.48 0.48
N TRP A 240 -9.21 -13.29 -0.10
CA TRP A 240 -8.44 -12.10 0.27
C TRP A 240 -8.58 -11.74 1.75
N GLN A 241 -9.81 -11.78 2.28
CA GLN A 241 -10.07 -11.53 3.69
C GLN A 241 -9.40 -12.56 4.59
N LEU A 242 -9.49 -13.85 4.24
CA LEU A 242 -8.85 -14.92 4.99
C LEU A 242 -7.32 -14.74 5.00
N ALA A 243 -6.72 -14.49 3.85
CA ALA A 243 -5.29 -14.23 3.72
C ALA A 243 -4.87 -13.04 4.58
N TYR A 244 -5.59 -11.91 4.50
CA TYR A 244 -5.29 -10.71 5.29
C TYR A 244 -5.36 -10.98 6.79
N GLN A 245 -6.39 -11.69 7.28
CA GLN A 245 -6.52 -12.03 8.71
C GLN A 245 -5.39 -12.95 9.19
N ARG A 246 -4.97 -13.90 8.36
CA ARG A 246 -3.89 -14.85 8.67
C ARG A 246 -2.54 -14.13 8.69
N ILE A 247 -2.26 -13.31 7.68
CA ILE A 247 -1.09 -12.43 7.63
C ILE A 247 -1.07 -11.49 8.83
N GLY A 248 -2.20 -10.83 9.16
CA GLY A 248 -2.32 -9.91 10.29
C GLY A 248 -2.01 -10.58 11.64
N ARG A 249 -2.52 -11.81 11.86
CA ARG A 249 -2.21 -12.59 13.06
C ARG A 249 -0.72 -12.92 13.18
N ILE A 250 -0.08 -13.34 12.08
CA ILE A 250 1.35 -13.65 12.07
C ILE A 250 2.17 -12.37 12.30
N ALA A 251 1.81 -11.26 11.64
CA ALA A 251 2.46 -9.97 11.81
C ALA A 251 2.38 -9.48 13.26
N GLY A 252 1.19 -9.55 13.88
CA GLY A 252 1.00 -9.22 15.30
C GLY A 252 1.87 -10.07 16.22
N LEU A 253 1.88 -11.39 16.02
CA LEU A 253 2.74 -12.31 16.79
C LEU A 253 4.24 -11.98 16.65
N LEU A 254 4.69 -11.66 15.44
CA LEU A 254 6.06 -11.25 15.16
C LEU A 254 6.38 -9.93 15.87
N THR A 255 5.55 -8.89 15.71
CA THR A 255 5.77 -7.60 16.35
C THR A 255 5.78 -7.72 17.88
N GLU A 256 4.93 -8.54 18.49
CA GLU A 256 4.98 -8.82 19.94
C GLU A 256 6.28 -9.52 20.37
N SER A 257 6.82 -10.39 19.52
CA SER A 257 7.99 -11.22 19.84
C SER A 257 9.32 -10.54 19.58
N VAL A 258 9.42 -9.77 18.49
CA VAL A 258 10.68 -9.15 18.02
C VAL A 258 10.65 -7.62 18.02
N GLY A 259 9.51 -7.00 18.37
CA GLY A 259 9.33 -5.56 18.29
C GLY A 259 9.24 -5.07 16.83
N GLY A 260 9.40 -3.75 16.66
CA GLY A 260 9.39 -3.10 15.35
C GLY A 260 8.04 -2.52 14.95
N TYR A 261 7.85 -2.32 13.65
CA TYR A 261 6.65 -1.71 13.06
C TYR A 261 6.13 -2.56 11.90
N ILE A 262 4.82 -2.54 11.71
CA ILE A 262 4.16 -3.18 10.57
C ILE A 262 3.93 -2.11 9.50
N VAL A 263 4.33 -2.41 8.27
CA VAL A 263 3.99 -1.63 7.07
C VAL A 263 3.25 -2.50 6.07
N ASP A 264 2.30 -1.93 5.34
CA ASP A 264 1.71 -2.62 4.19
C ASP A 264 2.56 -2.45 2.92
N LEU A 265 2.20 -3.17 1.86
CA LEU A 265 2.91 -3.14 0.57
C LEU A 265 2.97 -1.73 -0.05
N GLU A 266 2.03 -0.86 0.29
CA GLU A 266 1.95 0.51 -0.21
C GLU A 266 2.77 1.50 0.65
N GLY A 267 3.38 1.02 1.74
CA GLY A 267 4.30 1.76 2.59
C GLY A 267 3.63 2.51 3.75
N PHE A 268 2.36 2.23 4.05
CA PHE A 268 1.65 2.81 5.19
C PHE A 268 1.91 2.01 6.46
N LEU A 269 2.02 2.71 7.59
CA LEU A 269 2.07 2.05 8.89
C LEU A 269 0.71 1.44 9.20
N VAL A 270 0.76 0.26 9.84
CA VAL A 270 -0.42 -0.48 10.28
C VAL A 270 -0.29 -0.70 11.79
N ASP A 271 -1.32 -0.32 12.54
CA ASP A 271 -1.39 -0.65 13.96
C ASP A 271 -1.73 -2.14 14.10
N PRO A 272 -0.97 -2.93 14.88
CA PRO A 272 -1.34 -4.31 15.19
C PRO A 272 -2.76 -4.47 15.72
N ALA A 273 -3.33 -3.47 16.39
CA ALA A 273 -4.70 -3.48 16.89
C ALA A 273 -5.76 -3.44 15.76
N ASP A 274 -5.40 -2.95 14.57
CA ASP A 274 -6.28 -2.92 13.40
C ASP A 274 -6.32 -4.26 12.65
N LEU A 275 -5.45 -5.21 13.03
CA LEU A 275 -5.26 -6.51 12.38
C LEU A 275 -5.96 -7.69 13.08
N LEU A 276 -6.57 -7.47 14.25
CA LEU A 276 -7.09 -8.51 15.16
C LEU A 276 -8.63 -8.52 15.25
#